data_AF-A0A517TPW0-F1
#
_entry.id   AF-A0A517TPW0-F1
#
_cell.length_a   1.000
_cell.length_b   1.000
_cell.length_c   1.000
_cell.angle_alpha   90.00
_cell.angle_beta   90.00
_cell.angle_gamma   90.00
#
_symmetry.space_group_name_H-M   'P 1'
#
loop_
_entity.id
_entity.type
_entity.pdbx_description
1 polymer ?
#
loop_
_entity_poly.entity_id
_entity_poly.type
_entity_poly.pdbx_seq_one_letter_code
_entity_poly.pdbx_strand_id
1 'polypeptide(L)'
;MARDGLTYDDVIAVTGLDARTLRGILHAKKRPHARTLRRLAEGLGVEPDELFQGDESAARAQFDTATNPAIQEVVEASPELFEDWTPGDFGELASRFGEGGAMTHEGVRQAASSMNANRRTVDQVRVLLESDQASALRTVIDAMYERATNRDAD
;
A
#
# COMPACT_ATOMS: atom_id res chain seq x y z
N MET A 1 9.69 -2.27 -4.89
CA MET A 1 9.77 -1.19 -3.87
C MET A 1 9.74 -1.78 -2.47
N ALA A 2 8.61 -2.28 -1.95
CA ALA A 2 8.56 -2.84 -0.58
C ALA A 2 9.35 -4.16 -0.39
N ARG A 3 9.46 -4.98 -1.45
CA ARG A 3 10.19 -6.25 -1.42
C ARG A 3 11.71 -6.11 -1.41
N ASP A 4 12.24 -5.01 -1.98
CA ASP A 4 13.68 -4.84 -2.23
C ASP A 4 14.29 -3.68 -1.42
N GLY A 5 13.52 -3.04 -0.53
CA GLY A 5 13.98 -1.89 0.26
C GLY A 5 14.30 -0.64 -0.55
N LEU A 6 13.91 -0.59 -1.83
CA LEU A 6 14.23 0.51 -2.75
C LEU A 6 13.36 1.74 -2.45
N THR A 7 14.01 2.89 -2.28
CA THR A 7 13.32 4.17 -2.12
C THR A 7 12.82 4.70 -3.47
N TYR A 8 11.95 5.72 -3.40
CA TYR A 8 11.41 6.36 -4.58
C TYR A 8 12.49 6.95 -5.50
N ASP A 9 13.52 7.55 -4.91
CA ASP A 9 14.64 8.15 -5.65
C ASP A 9 15.56 7.08 -6.23
N ASP A 10 15.73 5.95 -5.54
CA ASP A 10 16.48 4.80 -6.08
C ASP A 10 15.82 4.29 -7.35
N VAL A 11 14.49 4.11 -7.35
CA VAL A 11 13.78 3.63 -8.54
C VAL A 11 13.86 4.62 -9.70
N ILE A 12 13.84 5.93 -9.45
CA ILE A 12 14.09 6.94 -10.49
C ILE A 12 15.51 6.77 -11.06
N ALA A 13 16.50 6.63 -10.19
CA ALA A 13 17.90 6.51 -10.59
C ALA A 13 18.16 5.24 -11.43
N VAL A 14 17.56 4.10 -11.05
CA VAL A 14 17.82 2.83 -11.76
C VAL A 14 17.01 2.71 -13.05
N THR A 15 15.81 3.31 -13.11
CA THR A 15 14.90 3.17 -14.28
C THR A 15 15.03 4.32 -15.29
N GLY A 16 15.64 5.44 -14.89
CA GLY A 16 15.74 6.65 -15.71
C GLY A 16 14.38 7.27 -16.05
N LEU A 17 13.34 6.93 -15.29
CA LEU A 17 12.01 7.50 -15.43
C LEU A 17 11.92 8.82 -14.66
N ASP A 18 11.21 9.79 -15.23
CA ASP A 18 10.94 11.05 -14.53
C ASP A 18 10.03 10.81 -13.31
N ALA A 19 10.28 11.57 -12.24
CA ALA A 19 9.52 11.52 -11.00
C ALA A 19 8.02 11.72 -11.22
N ARG A 20 7.59 12.57 -12.14
CA ARG A 20 6.17 12.77 -12.44
C ARG A 20 5.53 11.52 -13.04
N THR A 21 6.25 10.82 -13.89
CA THR A 21 5.82 9.58 -14.54
C THR A 21 5.72 8.44 -13.54
N LEU A 22 6.72 8.27 -12.67
CA LEU A 22 6.70 7.25 -11.62
C LEU A 22 5.55 7.48 -10.62
N ARG A 23 5.32 8.74 -10.22
CA ARG A 23 4.17 9.13 -9.38
C ARG A 23 2.83 8.81 -10.05
N GLY A 24 2.71 9.08 -11.35
CA GLY A 24 1.49 8.79 -12.11
C GLY A 24 1.16 7.29 -12.19
N ILE A 25 2.19 6.44 -12.20
CA ILE A 25 2.06 4.98 -12.21
C ILE A 25 1.68 4.47 -10.81
N LEU A 26 2.36 4.93 -9.75
CA LEU A 26 2.08 4.51 -8.37
C LEU A 26 0.66 4.86 -7.89
N HIS A 27 0.11 6.00 -8.34
CA HIS A 27 -1.26 6.39 -7.99
C HIS A 27 -2.32 5.87 -8.97
N ALA A 28 -1.95 4.97 -9.90
CA ALA A 28 -2.84 4.41 -10.94
C ALA A 28 -3.60 5.46 -11.79
N LYS A 29 -3.19 6.74 -11.76
CA LYS A 29 -3.87 7.85 -12.45
C LYS A 29 -3.71 7.79 -13.97
N LYS A 30 -2.78 7.00 -14.49
CA LYS A 30 -2.57 6.77 -15.93
C LYS A 30 -2.11 5.34 -16.18
N ARG A 31 -2.65 4.69 -17.22
CA ARG A 31 -2.07 3.44 -17.76
C ARG A 31 -0.78 3.79 -18.52
N PRO A 32 0.41 3.41 -18.04
CA PRO A 32 1.66 3.70 -18.73
C PRO A 32 1.73 2.93 -20.06
N HIS A 33 2.39 3.53 -21.06
CA HIS A 33 2.67 2.85 -22.33
C HIS A 33 3.63 1.68 -22.11
N ALA A 34 3.54 0.64 -22.95
CA ALA A 34 4.39 -0.56 -22.92
C ALA A 34 5.90 -0.23 -22.87
N ARG A 35 6.33 0.85 -23.52
CA ARG A 35 7.73 1.32 -23.48
C ARG A 35 8.17 1.79 -22.08
N THR A 36 7.29 2.43 -21.33
CA THR A 36 7.54 2.90 -19.96
C THR A 36 7.62 1.72 -18.99
N LEU A 37 6.74 0.73 -19.17
CA LEU A 37 6.74 -0.51 -18.41
C LEU A 37 8.01 -1.32 -18.63
N ARG A 38 8.47 -1.41 -19.89
CA ARG A 38 9.70 -2.12 -20.21
C ARG A 38 10.94 -1.50 -19.56
N ARG A 39 11.05 -0.17 -19.57
CA ARG A 39 12.12 0.54 -18.86
C ARG A 39 12.07 0.38 -17.34
N LEU A 40 10.85 0.33 -16.79
CA LEU A 40 10.65 0.08 -15.37
C LEU A 40 11.11 -1.34 -14.99
N ALA A 41 10.75 -2.34 -15.80
CA ALA A 41 11.14 -3.74 -15.60
C ALA A 41 12.67 -3.91 -15.71
N GLU A 42 13.26 -3.37 -16.78
CA GLU A 42 14.72 -3.37 -17.02
C GLU A 42 15.48 -2.70 -15.87
N GLY A 43 15.01 -1.54 -15.39
CA GLY A 43 15.64 -0.83 -14.28
C GLY A 43 15.46 -1.50 -12.92
N LEU A 44 14.47 -2.37 -12.76
CA LEU A 44 14.25 -3.15 -11.54
C LEU A 44 14.84 -4.56 -11.63
N GLY A 45 15.38 -4.95 -12.79
CA GLY A 45 15.95 -6.28 -13.02
C GLY A 45 14.92 -7.41 -13.01
N VAL A 46 13.66 -7.11 -13.33
CA VAL A 46 12.54 -8.08 -13.35
C VAL A 46 11.97 -8.22 -14.75
N GLU A 47 11.32 -9.34 -15.05
CA GLU A 47 10.59 -9.48 -16.32
C GLU A 47 9.35 -8.57 -16.34
N PRO A 48 8.94 -8.02 -17.51
CA PRO A 48 7.79 -7.12 -17.59
C PRO A 48 6.50 -7.71 -17.03
N ASP A 49 6.32 -9.02 -17.13
CA ASP A 49 5.16 -9.74 -16.59
C ASP A 49 5.15 -9.80 -15.05
N GLU A 50 6.32 -9.72 -14.39
CA GLU A 50 6.43 -9.66 -12.93
C GLU A 50 5.93 -8.33 -12.35
N LEU A 51 6.00 -7.24 -13.13
CA LEU A 51 5.37 -5.97 -12.74
C LEU A 51 3.85 -6.09 -12.59
N PHE A 52 3.24 -7.09 -13.23
CA PHE A 52 1.81 -7.39 -13.17
C PHE A 52 1.49 -8.57 -12.24
N GLN A 53 2.47 -9.24 -11.64
CA GLN A 53 2.19 -10.29 -10.64
C GLN A 53 1.59 -9.74 -9.33
N GLY A 54 1.76 -8.44 -9.05
CA GLY A 54 0.95 -7.75 -8.03
C GLY A 54 -0.54 -7.72 -8.39
N ASP A 55 -0.84 -7.69 -9.69
CA ASP A 55 -2.19 -7.79 -10.26
C ASP A 55 -2.72 -9.23 -10.20
N GLU A 56 -1.86 -10.27 -10.14
CA GLU A 56 -2.32 -11.64 -9.82
C GLU A 56 -2.76 -11.79 -8.37
N SER A 57 -2.18 -11.03 -7.43
CA SER A 57 -2.70 -10.92 -6.07
C SER A 57 -4.02 -10.15 -6.03
N ALA A 58 -4.17 -9.10 -6.85
CA ALA A 58 -5.44 -8.38 -7.01
C ALA A 58 -6.50 -9.22 -7.77
N ALA A 59 -6.09 -10.09 -8.69
CA ALA A 59 -6.93 -11.02 -9.44
C ALA A 59 -7.30 -12.24 -8.59
N ARG A 60 -6.38 -12.73 -7.74
CA ARG A 60 -6.70 -13.66 -6.64
C ARG A 60 -7.60 -13.00 -5.60
N ALA A 61 -7.44 -11.73 -5.30
CA ALA A 61 -8.34 -10.97 -4.43
C ALA A 61 -9.72 -10.79 -5.11
N GLN A 62 -9.81 -10.57 -6.42
CA GLN A 62 -11.07 -10.64 -7.17
C GLN A 62 -11.68 -12.05 -7.12
N PHE A 63 -10.84 -13.10 -7.14
CA PHE A 63 -11.27 -14.49 -7.01
C PHE A 63 -11.71 -14.84 -5.57
N ASP A 64 -11.07 -14.27 -4.54
CA ASP A 64 -11.39 -14.42 -3.11
C ASP A 64 -12.50 -13.48 -2.62
N THR A 65 -12.81 -12.43 -3.38
CA THR A 65 -14.02 -11.61 -3.18
C THR A 65 -15.27 -12.48 -3.37
N ALA A 66 -15.18 -13.59 -4.12
CA ALA A 66 -16.25 -14.58 -4.21
C ALA A 66 -16.39 -15.44 -2.93
N THR A 67 -15.44 -15.40 -2.00
CA THR A 67 -15.35 -16.33 -0.87
C THR A 67 -15.72 -15.71 0.48
N ASN A 68 -15.79 -14.37 0.61
CA ASN A 68 -15.99 -13.74 1.93
C ASN A 68 -17.22 -12.83 2.04
N PRO A 69 -18.42 -13.41 2.31
CA PRO A 69 -19.69 -12.67 2.34
C PRO A 69 -19.69 -11.51 3.36
N ALA A 70 -18.97 -11.64 4.47
CA ALA A 70 -18.91 -10.59 5.49
C ALA A 70 -18.19 -9.31 5.04
N ILE A 71 -17.29 -9.35 4.04
CA ILE A 71 -16.74 -8.11 3.44
C ILE A 71 -17.79 -7.48 2.53
N GLN A 72 -18.44 -8.27 1.69
CA GLN A 72 -19.47 -7.76 0.77
C GLN A 72 -20.62 -7.10 1.53
N GLU A 73 -21.13 -7.75 2.58
CA GLU A 73 -22.21 -7.23 3.41
C GLU A 73 -21.83 -5.91 4.10
N VAL A 74 -20.57 -5.74 4.50
CA VAL A 74 -20.10 -4.49 5.12
C VAL A 74 -19.85 -3.39 4.08
N VAL A 75 -19.37 -3.72 2.88
CA VAL A 75 -19.23 -2.77 1.78
C VAL A 75 -20.60 -2.24 1.34
N GLU A 76 -21.61 -3.12 1.26
CA GLU A 76 -22.98 -2.71 0.97
C GLU A 76 -23.60 -1.87 2.09
N ALA A 77 -23.36 -2.22 3.35
CA ALA A 77 -23.92 -1.52 4.50
C ALA A 77 -23.24 -0.17 4.81
N SER A 78 -21.99 0.02 4.41
CA SER A 78 -21.17 1.21 4.74
C SER A 78 -20.18 1.56 3.62
N PRO A 79 -20.66 1.91 2.41
CA PRO A 79 -19.81 2.18 1.26
C PRO A 79 -18.83 3.35 1.48
N GLU A 80 -19.19 4.31 2.32
CA GLU A 80 -18.36 5.46 2.70
C GLU A 80 -17.04 5.07 3.36
N LEU A 81 -16.97 3.89 3.98
CA LEU A 81 -15.74 3.41 4.60
C LEU A 81 -14.70 2.95 3.56
N PHE A 82 -15.14 2.71 2.32
CA PHE A 82 -14.36 2.10 1.25
C PHE A 82 -14.21 3.01 0.01
N GLU A 83 -14.60 4.29 0.09
CA GLU A 83 -14.70 5.21 -1.05
C GLU A 83 -13.38 5.32 -1.86
N ASP A 84 -12.23 5.34 -1.19
CA ASP A 84 -10.90 5.45 -1.80
C ASP A 84 -10.15 4.11 -1.90
N TRP A 85 -10.84 2.98 -1.81
CA TRP A 85 -10.20 1.66 -1.80
C TRP A 85 -9.95 1.12 -3.21
N THR A 86 -8.73 0.61 -3.38
CA THR A 86 -8.28 -0.11 -4.57
C THR A 86 -8.46 -1.62 -4.37
N PRO A 87 -8.43 -2.43 -5.44
CA PRO A 87 -8.43 -3.89 -5.31
C PRO A 87 -7.33 -4.44 -4.39
N GLY A 88 -6.16 -3.78 -4.33
CA GLY A 88 -5.08 -4.15 -3.43
C GLY A 88 -5.43 -3.94 -1.95
N ASP A 89 -6.24 -2.92 -1.63
CA ASP A 89 -6.70 -2.66 -0.26
C ASP A 89 -7.66 -3.74 0.23
N PHE A 90 -8.55 -4.22 -0.65
CA PHE A 90 -9.41 -5.36 -0.32
C PHE A 90 -8.59 -6.65 -0.15
N GLY A 91 -7.53 -6.82 -0.93
CA GLY A 91 -6.57 -7.92 -0.76
C GLY A 91 -5.84 -7.87 0.59
N GLU A 92 -5.39 -6.69 1.02
CA GLU A 92 -4.77 -6.50 2.34
C GLU A 92 -5.76 -6.79 3.48
N LEU A 93 -7.00 -6.30 3.35
CA LEU A 93 -8.06 -6.59 4.31
C LEU A 93 -8.32 -8.10 4.41
N ALA A 94 -8.46 -8.80 3.28
CA ALA A 94 -8.67 -10.24 3.24
C ALA A 94 -7.47 -11.01 3.84
N SER A 95 -6.24 -10.60 3.55
CA SER A 95 -5.03 -11.22 4.08
C SER A 95 -4.93 -11.15 5.60
N ARG A 96 -5.40 -10.05 6.22
CA ARG A 96 -5.38 -9.91 7.69
C ARG A 96 -6.27 -10.89 8.44
N PHE A 97 -7.28 -11.44 7.78
CA PHE A 97 -8.19 -12.43 8.37
C PHE A 97 -7.84 -13.88 8.00
N GLY A 98 -6.85 -14.10 7.12
CA GLY A 98 -6.44 -15.43 6.67
C GLY A 98 -5.74 -16.31 7.73
N GLU A 99 -5.27 -15.73 8.84
CA GLU A 99 -4.45 -16.45 9.83
C GLU A 99 -5.08 -16.60 11.22
N GLY A 100 -6.27 -16.05 11.50
CA GLY A 100 -6.85 -16.22 12.84
C GLY A 100 -8.21 -15.57 13.06
N GLY A 101 -9.26 -16.40 13.04
CA GLY A 101 -10.58 -16.08 13.58
C GLY A 101 -11.68 -15.86 12.53
N ALA A 102 -12.91 -16.18 12.92
CA ALA A 102 -14.09 -15.98 12.08
C ALA A 102 -14.27 -14.49 11.78
N MET A 103 -14.35 -14.14 10.50
CA MET A 103 -14.52 -12.75 10.08
C MET A 103 -15.93 -12.27 10.45
N THR A 104 -16.02 -11.41 11.45
CA THR A 104 -17.27 -10.77 11.87
C THR A 104 -17.42 -9.41 11.19
N HIS A 105 -18.65 -8.94 10.98
CA HIS A 105 -18.89 -7.60 10.41
C HIS A 105 -18.19 -6.50 11.19
N GLU A 106 -18.12 -6.65 12.51
CA GLU A 106 -17.43 -5.70 13.38
C GLU A 106 -15.91 -5.73 13.18
N GLY A 107 -15.33 -6.93 13.05
CA GLY A 107 -13.92 -7.09 12.73
C GLY A 107 -13.55 -6.43 11.40
N VAL A 108 -14.38 -6.59 10.37
CA VAL A 108 -14.20 -5.95 9.06
C VAL A 108 -14.21 -4.43 9.17
N ARG A 109 -15.22 -3.86 9.84
CA ARG A 109 -15.31 -2.39 10.02
C ARG A 109 -14.13 -1.83 10.80
N GLN A 110 -13.70 -2.53 11.86
CA GLN A 110 -12.57 -2.11 12.68
C GLN A 110 -11.26 -2.15 11.90
N ALA A 111 -11.04 -3.22 11.12
CA ALA A 111 -9.86 -3.36 10.28
C ALA A 111 -9.82 -2.29 9.18
N ALA A 112 -10.94 -2.08 8.48
CA ALA A 112 -11.07 -1.04 7.46
C ALA A 112 -10.86 0.37 8.04
N SER A 113 -11.43 0.65 9.22
CA SER A 113 -11.21 1.92 9.94
C SER A 113 -9.74 2.14 10.30
N SER A 114 -9.06 1.09 10.78
CA SER A 114 -7.63 1.13 11.09
C SER A 114 -6.78 1.37 9.85
N MET A 115 -7.12 0.75 8.72
CA MET A 115 -6.45 0.97 7.43
C MET A 115 -6.58 2.42 6.99
N ASN A 116 -7.80 2.97 7.03
CA ASN A 116 -8.06 4.35 6.66
C ASN A 116 -7.34 5.33 7.60
N ALA A 117 -7.28 5.05 8.90
CA ALA A 117 -6.54 5.85 9.86
C ALA A 117 -5.04 5.87 9.53
N ASN A 118 -4.45 4.70 9.26
CA ASN A 118 -3.03 4.60 8.89
C ASN A 118 -2.71 5.38 7.62
N ARG A 119 -3.55 5.27 6.57
CA ARG A 119 -3.38 6.05 5.33
C ARG A 119 -3.39 7.55 5.59
N ARG A 120 -4.39 8.05 6.35
CA ARG A 120 -4.47 9.47 6.73
C ARG A 120 -3.22 9.93 7.49
N THR A 121 -2.73 9.12 8.43
CA THR A 121 -1.49 9.42 9.17
C THR A 121 -0.30 9.52 8.23
N VAL A 122 -0.13 8.58 7.30
CA VAL A 122 0.96 8.61 6.32
C VAL A 122 0.87 9.85 5.44
N ASP A 123 -0.32 10.24 4.99
CA ASP A 123 -0.50 11.45 4.20
C ASP A 123 -0.20 12.73 5.00
N GLN A 124 -0.60 12.78 6.27
CA GLN A 124 -0.22 13.88 7.17
C GLN A 124 1.30 13.95 7.35
N VAL A 125 1.96 12.80 7.53
CA VAL A 125 3.43 12.73 7.64
C VAL A 125 4.09 13.26 6.36
N ARG A 126 3.59 12.90 5.17
CA ARG A 126 4.11 13.44 3.90
C ARG A 126 4.06 14.96 3.85
N VAL A 127 2.92 15.55 4.23
CA VAL A 127 2.77 17.02 4.30
C VAL A 127 3.74 17.64 5.30
N LEU A 128 3.88 17.04 6.49
CA LEU A 128 4.78 17.55 7.52
C LEU A 128 6.26 17.46 7.09
N LEU A 129 6.65 16.43 6.36
CA LEU A 129 8.01 16.29 5.83
C LEU A 129 8.35 17.32 4.74
N GLU A 130 7.35 17.87 4.06
CA GLU A 130 7.52 18.97 3.09
C GLU A 130 7.48 20.37 3.76
N SER A 131 7.30 20.42 5.09
CA SER A 131 7.20 21.66 5.88
C SER A 131 8.45 21.92 6.73
N ASP A 132 8.47 23.05 7.43
CA ASP A 132 9.49 23.39 8.42
C ASP A 132 9.48 22.46 9.65
N GLN A 133 8.40 21.70 9.86
CA GLN A 133 8.26 20.72 10.94
C GLN A 133 8.97 19.38 10.67
N ALA A 134 9.56 19.20 9.48
CA ALA A 134 10.16 17.94 9.07
C ALA A 134 11.25 17.43 10.04
N SER A 135 12.07 18.33 10.58
CA SER A 135 13.12 17.98 11.55
C SER A 135 12.53 17.46 12.85
N ALA A 136 11.54 18.17 13.41
CA ALA A 136 10.86 17.77 14.63
C ALA A 136 10.13 16.43 14.47
N LEU A 137 9.45 16.22 13.34
CA LEU A 137 8.77 14.96 13.04
C LEU A 137 9.74 13.78 13.00
N ARG A 138 10.88 13.93 12.32
CA ARG A 138 11.91 12.88 12.23
C ARG A 138 12.41 12.48 13.62
N THR A 139 12.73 13.46 14.47
CA THR A 139 13.17 13.18 15.85
C THR A 139 12.15 12.36 16.64
N VAL A 140 10.86 12.66 16.51
CA VAL A 140 9.80 11.92 17.21
C VAL A 140 9.67 10.50 16.64
N ILE A 141 9.67 10.34 15.31
CA ILE A 141 9.58 9.03 14.67
C ILE A 141 10.78 8.15 15.05
N ASP A 142 12.00 8.69 15.00
CA ASP A 142 13.23 7.96 15.34
C ASP A 142 13.16 7.42 16.78
N ALA A 143 12.79 8.28 17.75
CA ALA A 143 12.66 7.88 19.14
C ALA A 143 11.57 6.80 19.36
N MET A 144 10.45 6.90 18.65
CA MET A 144 9.38 5.90 18.73
C MET A 144 9.78 4.57 18.07
N TYR A 145 10.48 4.64 16.95
CA TYR A 145 10.98 3.49 16.22
C TYR A 145 12.00 2.71 17.06
N GLU A 146 13.02 3.39 17.60
CA GLU A 146 14.01 2.78 18.49
C GLU A 146 13.35 2.08 19.68
N ARG A 147 12.35 2.71 20.30
CA ARG A 147 11.62 2.11 21.43
C ARG A 147 10.83 0.86 21.01
N ALA A 148 10.23 0.87 19.82
CA ALA A 148 9.45 -0.25 19.32
C ALA A 148 10.35 -1.45 19.00
N THR A 149 11.52 -1.22 18.41
CA THR A 149 12.43 -2.30 17.98
C THR A 149 13.38 -2.77 19.07
N ASN A 150 13.73 -1.93 20.06
CA ASN A 150 14.56 -2.36 21.20
C ASN A 150 13.78 -3.15 22.25
N ARG A 151 12.45 -3.21 22.16
CA ARG A 151 11.61 -4.00 23.08
C ARG A 151 11.69 -5.51 22.87
N ASP A 152 12.33 -5.95 21.79
CA ASP A 152 12.54 -7.37 21.47
C ASP A 152 13.88 -7.92 22.00
N ALA A 153 14.60 -7.16 22.85
CA ALA A 153 15.91 -7.51 23.40
C ALA A 153 15.93 -7.82 24.92
N ASP A 154 14.77 -7.82 25.60
CA ASP A 154 14.61 -8.18 27.02
C ASP A 154 13.65 -9.37 27.20
#